data_AF-A0A705VGV7-F1
#
_entry.id   AF-A0A705VGV7-F1
#
_cell.length_a   1.000
_cell.length_b   1.000
_cell.length_c   1.000
_cell.angle_alpha   90.00
_cell.angle_beta   90.00
_cell.angle_gamma   90.00
#
_symmetry.space_group_name_H-M   'P 1'
#
loop_
_entity.id
_entity.type
_entity.pdbx_description
1 polymer ?
#
loop_
_entity_poly.entity_id
_entity_poly.type
_entity_poly.pdbx_seq_one_letter_code
_entity_poly.pdbx_strand_id
1 'polypeptide(L)' 'RRLAAGSRVRVEGRCTVPTTTTTKTASTRRVGNAATVELSPVAGQNVLDIRAGIISDQEKLKYLQEYIRTQCK' A
#
# COMPACT_ATOMS: atom_id res chain seq x y z
N ARG A 1 6.03 -4.65 -17.29
CA ARG A 1 7.21 -3.91 -16.76
C ARG A 1 7.44 -4.36 -15.31
N ARG A 2 8.40 -5.27 -15.08
CA ARG A 2 8.69 -5.87 -13.78
C ARG A 2 9.58 -4.90 -12.97
N LEU A 3 9.13 -4.49 -11.80
CA LEU A 3 9.91 -3.66 -10.86
C LEU A 3 10.85 -4.57 -10.07
N ALA A 4 11.81 -5.20 -10.75
CA ALA A 4 12.81 -6.05 -10.12
C ALA A 4 14.21 -5.47 -10.37
N ALA A 5 14.42 -4.24 -9.88
CA ALA A 5 15.72 -3.57 -9.82
C ALA A 5 15.57 -2.26 -9.03
N GLY A 6 15.78 -2.29 -7.70
CA GLY A 6 16.15 -1.12 -6.89
C GLY A 6 15.21 0.09 -6.89
N SER A 7 13.95 -0.05 -7.30
CA SER A 7 13.01 1.08 -7.32
C SER A 7 12.41 1.28 -5.93
N ARG A 8 12.69 2.43 -5.31
CA ARG A 8 12.22 2.83 -3.97
C ARG A 8 10.69 2.80 -3.91
N VAL A 9 10.14 2.03 -2.97
CA VAL A 9 8.69 1.89 -2.78
C VAL A 9 8.25 2.92 -1.74
N ARG A 10 7.43 3.90 -2.16
CA ARG A 10 6.83 4.87 -1.24
C ARG A 10 5.54 4.30 -0.66
N VAL A 11 5.47 4.20 0.65
CA VAL A 11 4.25 3.83 1.38
C VAL A 11 3.77 5.04 2.16
N GLU A 12 2.56 5.48 1.88
CA GLU A 12 1.93 6.59 2.60
C GLU A 12 1.29 6.05 3.88
N GLY A 13 1.90 6.33 5.04
CA GLY A 13 1.34 6.01 6.35
C GLY A 13 0.55 7.20 6.91
N ARG A 14 -0.67 6.99 7.38
CA ARG A 14 -1.43 7.98 8.16
C ARG A 14 -1.35 7.64 9.64
N CYS A 15 -0.80 8.55 10.45
CA CYS A 15 -0.94 8.53 11.91
C CYS A 15 -1.96 9.59 12.34
N THR A 16 -3.08 9.18 12.93
CA THR A 16 -4.01 10.08 13.62
C THR A 16 -3.56 10.24 15.07
N VAL A 17 -3.05 11.43 15.42
CA VAL A 17 -2.71 11.80 16.80
C VAL A 17 -3.97 12.27 17.53
N PRO A 18 -4.23 11.87 18.80
CA PRO A 18 -5.42 12.31 19.52
C PRO A 18 -5.41 13.80 19.83
N THR A 19 -6.55 14.44 19.62
CA THR A 19 -6.82 15.87 19.76
C THR A 19 -6.98 16.28 21.23
N THR A 20 -5.92 16.32 22.03
CA THR A 20 -6.04 16.81 23.43
C THR A 20 -4.99 17.84 23.85
N THR A 21 -4.24 18.46 22.94
CA THR A 21 -3.31 19.55 23.33
C THR A 21 -2.97 20.51 22.19
N THR A 22 -3.91 21.32 21.68
CA THR A 22 -3.54 22.44 20.77
C THR A 22 -4.49 23.64 20.88
N THR A 23 -4.48 24.32 22.03
CA THR A 23 -4.97 25.71 22.16
C THR A 23 -3.85 26.65 22.65
N LYS A 24 -2.63 26.47 22.15
CA LYS A 24 -1.60 27.50 22.28
C LYS A 24 -0.73 27.57 21.03
N THR A 25 -0.89 28.69 20.33
CA THR A 25 -0.01 29.21 19.29
C THR A 25 0.01 28.38 18.00
N ALA A 26 -0.67 28.89 16.97
CA ALA A 26 -0.45 28.51 15.57
C ALA A 26 0.99 28.89 15.17
N SER A 27 1.96 28.11 15.62
CA SER A 27 3.28 28.07 15.00
C SER A 27 3.09 27.38 13.65
N THR A 28 3.62 27.98 12.59
CA THR A 28 3.72 27.34 11.28
C THR A 28 4.52 26.05 11.46
N ARG A 29 3.83 24.92 11.69
CA ARG A 29 4.47 23.62 11.77
C ARG A 29 5.06 23.33 10.39
N ARG A 30 6.35 23.63 10.21
CA ARG A 30 7.15 23.05 9.15
C ARG A 30 7.10 21.54 9.37
N VAL A 31 6.39 20.83 8.51
CA VAL A 31 6.67 19.42 8.27
C VAL A 31 8.12 19.39 7.77
N GLY A 32 9.05 19.02 8.64
CA GLY A 32 10.42 18.75 8.21
C GLY A 32 10.39 17.71 7.09
N ASN A 33 11.44 17.63 6.28
CA ASN A 33 11.57 16.56 5.29
C ASN A 33 11.53 15.23 6.04
N ALA A 34 10.36 14.59 6.07
CA ALA A 34 10.16 13.36 6.81
C ALA A 34 11.13 12.33 6.23
N ALA A 35 11.96 11.74 7.08
CA ALA A 35 12.87 10.69 6.66
C ALA A 35 12.06 9.64 5.91
N THR A 36 12.40 9.41 4.64
CA THR A 36 11.73 8.39 3.85
C THR A 36 11.93 7.06 4.56
N VAL A 37 10.83 6.41 4.97
CA VAL A 37 10.90 5.07 5.54
C VAL A 37 11.13 4.12 4.37
N GLU A 38 12.40 3.85 4.08
CA GLU A 38 12.78 2.84 3.11
C GLU A 38 12.63 1.47 3.75
N LEU A 39 11.81 0.63 3.12
CA LEU A 39 11.76 -0.78 3.47
C LEU A 39 13.09 -1.44 3.14
N SER A 40 13.48 -2.46 3.91
CA SER A 40 14.59 -3.31 3.51
C SER A 40 14.32 -3.88 2.10
N PRO A 41 15.34 -4.14 1.28
CA PRO A 41 15.13 -4.69 -0.06
C PRO A 41 14.25 -5.94 -0.07
N VAL A 42 14.39 -6.80 0.96
CA VAL A 42 13.56 -7.99 1.16
C VAL A 42 12.11 -7.63 1.46
N ALA A 43 11.87 -6.70 2.39
CA ALA A 43 10.51 -6.26 2.71
C ALA A 43 9.82 -5.59 1.50
N GLY A 44 10.57 -4.79 0.72
CA GLY A 44 10.07 -4.20 -0.51
C GLY A 44 9.67 -5.25 -1.55
N GLN A 45 10.48 -6.29 -1.74
CA GLN A 45 10.19 -7.39 -2.65
C GLN A 45 8.96 -8.20 -2.20
N ASN A 46 8.85 -8.51 -0.90
CA ASN A 46 7.69 -9.23 -0.35
C ASN A 46 6.37 -8.50 -0.64
N VAL A 47 6.34 -7.17 -0.52
CA VAL A 47 5.15 -6.37 -0.85
C VAL A 47 4.77 -6.50 -2.33
N LEU A 48 5.77 -6.50 -3.23
CA LEU A 48 5.52 -6.66 -4.66
C LEU A 48 5.03 -8.07 -5.01
N ASP A 49 5.56 -9.10 -4.34
CA ASP A 49 5.15 -10.48 -4.56
C ASP A 49 3.72 -10.72 -4.05
N ILE A 50 3.37 -10.18 -2.88
CA ILE A 50 1.99 -10.17 -2.37
C ILE A 50 1.06 -9.48 -3.37
N ARG A 51 1.45 -8.31 -3.91
CA ARG A 51 0.66 -7.60 -4.93
C ARG A 51 0.45 -8.46 -6.17
N ALA A 52 1.48 -9.17 -6.63
CA ALA A 52 1.37 -10.06 -7.78
C ALA A 52 0.42 -11.24 -7.50
N GLY A 53 0.49 -11.83 -6.31
CA GLY A 53 -0.43 -12.88 -5.85
C GLY A 53 -1.89 -12.42 -5.85
N ILE A 54 -2.18 -11.26 -5.26
CA ILE A 54 -3.54 -10.70 -5.19
C ILE A 54 -4.13 -10.49 -6.60
N ILE A 55 -3.35 -9.97 -7.55
CA ILE A 55 -3.82 -9.78 -8.93
C ILE A 55 -4.17 -11.13 -9.57
N SER A 56 -3.29 -12.12 -9.44
CA SER A 56 -3.54 -13.47 -9.96
C SER A 56 -4.82 -14.08 -9.37
N ASP A 57 -5.03 -13.91 -8.06
CA ASP A 57 -6.20 -14.45 -7.39
C ASP A 57 -7.49 -13.71 -7.77
N GLN A 58 -7.43 -12.39 -7.98
CA GLN A 58 -8.57 -11.62 -8.49
C GLN A 58 -8.99 -12.09 -9.90
N GLU A 59 -8.05 -12.40 -10.79
CA GLU A 59 -8.35 -12.95 -12.11
C GLU A 59 -9.03 -14.32 -12.02
N LYS A 60 -8.53 -15.20 -11.14
CA LYS A 60 -9.16 -16.51 -10.88
C LYS A 60 -10.57 -16.37 -10.34
N LEU A 61 -10.78 -15.49 -9.36
CA LEU A 61 -12.11 -15.26 -8.78
C LEU A 61 -13.09 -14.73 -9.82
N LYS A 62 -12.67 -13.79 -10.67
CA LYS A 62 -13.50 -13.28 -11.77
C LYS A 62 -13.92 -14.40 -12.71
N TYR A 63 -12.97 -15.25 -13.12
CA TYR A 63 -13.24 -16.41 -13.96
C TYR A 63 -14.26 -17.37 -13.30
N LEU A 64 -14.04 -17.75 -12.04
CA LEU A 64 -14.92 -18.69 -11.34
C LEU A 64 -16.33 -18.12 -11.12
N GLN A 65 -16.45 -16.84 -10.78
CA GLN A 65 -17.75 -16.20 -10.67
C GLN A 65 -18.50 -16.19 -12.00
N GLU A 66 -17.81 -15.91 -13.11
CA GLU A 66 -18.42 -15.95 -14.44
C GLU A 66 -18.84 -17.36 -14.84
N TYR A 67 -18.01 -18.36 -14.53
CA TYR A 67 -18.36 -19.76 -14.74
C TYR A 67 -19.66 -20.13 -14.02
N ILE A 68 -19.80 -19.78 -12.74
CA ILE A 68 -21.03 -20.04 -11.98
C ILE A 68 -22.24 -19.35 -12.61
N ARG A 69 -22.11 -18.06 -13.00
CA ARG A 69 -23.21 -17.31 -13.65
C ARG A 69 -23.66 -17.91 -14.97
N THR A 70 -22.74 -18.51 -15.71
CA THR A 70 -23.02 -19.07 -17.05
C THR A 70 -23.54 -20.49 -16.98
N GLN A 71 -22.99 -21.33 -16.10
CA GLN A 71 -23.27 -22.78 -16.04
C GLN A 71 -24.35 -23.17 -15.03
N CYS A 72 -24.52 -22.41 -13.94
CA CYS A 72 -25.47 -22.74 -12.86
C CYS A 72 -26.77 -21.93 -12.97
N LYS A 73 -27.34 -21.87 -14.18
CA LYS A 73 -28.68 -21.31 -14.40
C LYS A 73 -29.77 -22.29 -14.00
#